data_AF-A0A1C3UCZ0-F1
#
_entry.id   AF-A0A1C3UCZ0-F1
#
_cell.length_a   1.000
_cell.length_b   1.000
_cell.length_c   1.000
_cell.angle_alpha   90.00
_cell.angle_beta   90.00
_cell.angle_gamma   90.00
#
_symmetry.space_group_name_H-M   'P 1'
#
loop_
_entity.id
_entity.type
_entity.pdbx_description
1 polymer ?
#
loop_
_entity_poly.entity_id
_entity_poly.type
_entity_poly.pdbx_seq_one_letter_code
_entity_poly.pdbx_strand_id
1 'polypeptide(L)'
;MYYDPDYPTLLPPLIALPLILVLNILVPIAAFRRARAAERRKWLPHTLAFFWVLVSVYTFYLVGMPKLAADEEPGPGDGFLLLPVLLETAVITIGYLFALVWLLLSRLVGRNASRSQSPS
;
A
#
# COMPACT_ATOMS: atom_id res chain seq x y z
N MET A 1 -19.28 -5.88 21.16
CA MET A 1 -18.28 -4.83 20.84
C MET A 1 -18.53 -3.68 21.79
N TYR A 2 -17.53 -3.32 22.59
CA TYR A 2 -17.63 -2.23 23.54
C TYR A 2 -17.30 -0.92 22.80
N TYR A 3 -18.29 -0.06 22.65
CA TYR A 3 -18.11 1.31 22.19
C TYR A 3 -17.61 2.10 23.40
N ASP A 4 -16.39 2.63 23.30
CA ASP A 4 -15.83 3.50 24.32
C ASP A 4 -16.19 4.96 23.95
N PRO A 5 -17.10 5.62 24.69
CA PRO A 5 -17.50 6.99 24.40
C PRO A 5 -16.36 8.00 24.62
N ASP A 6 -15.35 7.64 25.41
CA ASP A 6 -14.24 8.53 25.75
C ASP A 6 -13.17 8.54 24.64
N TYR A 7 -13.12 7.49 23.80
CA TYR A 7 -12.19 7.36 22.66
C TYR A 7 -12.90 7.06 21.33
N PRO A 8 -13.55 8.07 20.72
CA PRO A 8 -14.35 7.86 19.52
C PRO A 8 -13.50 7.45 18.31
N THR A 9 -13.89 6.35 17.67
CA THR A 9 -13.35 5.86 16.39
C THR A 9 -14.44 5.79 15.32
N LEU A 10 -14.08 5.95 14.04
CA LEU A 10 -15.04 5.80 12.93
C LEU A 10 -15.37 4.32 12.68
N LEU A 11 -14.36 3.46 12.72
CA LEU A 11 -14.51 2.02 12.84
C LEU A 11 -13.76 1.54 14.10
N PRO A 12 -14.31 0.55 14.83
CA PRO A 12 -13.55 -0.14 15.86
C PRO A 12 -12.22 -0.68 15.29
N PRO A 13 -11.09 -0.54 16.00
CA PRO A 13 -9.79 -1.02 15.53
C PRO A 13 -9.81 -2.51 15.12
N LEU A 14 -10.61 -3.31 15.84
CA LEU A 14 -10.82 -4.74 15.57
C LEU A 14 -11.44 -5.03 14.19
N ILE A 15 -12.14 -4.05 13.60
CA ILE A 15 -12.69 -4.13 12.24
C ILE A 15 -11.79 -3.40 11.25
N ALA A 16 -11.35 -2.19 11.59
CA ALA A 16 -10.54 -1.35 10.69
C ALA A 16 -9.21 -2.02 10.32
N LEU A 17 -8.54 -2.65 11.28
CA LEU A 17 -7.24 -3.28 11.07
C LEU A 17 -7.32 -4.43 10.07
N PRO A 18 -8.13 -5.50 10.29
CA PRO A 18 -8.22 -6.59 9.33
C PRO A 18 -8.77 -6.12 7.98
N LEU A 19 -9.67 -5.13 7.96
CA LEU A 19 -10.18 -4.58 6.70
C LEU A 19 -9.06 -3.96 5.85
N ILE A 20 -8.24 -3.09 6.46
CA ILE A 20 -7.13 -2.44 5.75
C ILE A 20 -6.09 -3.46 5.30
N LEU A 21 -5.73 -4.42 6.16
CA LEU A 21 -4.80 -5.50 5.81
C LEU A 21 -5.31 -6.32 4.61
N VAL A 22 -6.58 -6.75 4.65
CA VAL A 22 -7.18 -7.50 3.54
C VAL A 22 -7.20 -6.66 2.26
N LEU A 23 -7.55 -5.37 2.35
CA LEU A 23 -7.56 -4.48 1.18
C LEU A 23 -6.15 -4.26 0.61
N ASN A 24 -5.13 -4.13 1.44
CA ASN A 24 -3.74 -4.01 1.02
C ASN A 24 -3.25 -5.22 0.21
N ILE A 25 -3.84 -6.42 0.41
CA ILE A 25 -3.56 -7.61 -0.40
C ILE A 25 -4.45 -7.66 -1.64
N LEU A 26 -5.76 -7.45 -1.48
CA LEU A 26 -6.73 -7.60 -2.56
C LEU A 26 -6.55 -6.55 -3.66
N VAL A 27 -6.19 -5.32 -3.32
CA VAL A 27 -6.03 -4.23 -4.29
C VAL A 27 -4.87 -4.52 -5.27
N PRO A 28 -3.66 -4.90 -4.83
CA PRO A 28 -2.59 -5.36 -5.73
C PRO A 28 -2.98 -6.58 -6.57
N ILE A 29 -3.67 -7.58 -6.00
CA ILE A 29 -4.14 -8.75 -6.75
C ILE A 29 -5.11 -8.33 -7.86
N ALA A 30 -6.08 -7.47 -7.53
CA ALA A 30 -7.03 -6.93 -8.49
C ALA A 30 -6.33 -6.11 -9.58
N ALA A 31 -5.32 -5.33 -9.22
CA ALA A 31 -4.51 -4.57 -10.17
C ALA A 31 -3.79 -5.49 -11.16
N PHE A 32 -3.21 -6.59 -10.70
CA PHE A 32 -2.55 -7.57 -11.58
C PHE A 32 -3.55 -8.22 -12.55
N ARG A 33 -4.73 -8.62 -12.06
CA ARG A 33 -5.80 -9.18 -12.91
C ARG A 33 -6.29 -8.17 -13.95
N ARG A 34 -6.49 -6.91 -13.54
CA ARG A 34 -6.90 -5.82 -14.45
C ARG A 34 -5.82 -5.49 -15.47
N ALA A 35 -4.55 -5.46 -15.06
CA ALA A 35 -3.41 -5.22 -15.96
C ALA A 35 -3.30 -6.30 -17.05
N ARG A 36 -3.62 -7.56 -16.72
CA ARG A 36 -3.67 -8.65 -17.71
C ARG A 36 -4.81 -8.50 -18.71
N ALA A 37 -5.98 -8.07 -18.25
CA ALA A 37 -7.15 -7.88 -19.10
C ALA A 37 -7.09 -6.61 -19.97
N ALA A 38 -6.25 -5.64 -19.63
CA ALA A 38 -6.14 -4.37 -20.34
C ALA A 38 -5.20 -4.47 -21.55
N GLU A 39 -5.70 -4.14 -22.74
CA GLU A 39 -4.87 -4.06 -23.96
C GLU A 39 -3.92 -2.86 -23.95
N ARG A 40 -4.34 -1.75 -23.34
CA ARG A 40 -3.56 -0.51 -23.22
C ARG A 40 -3.45 -0.06 -21.76
N ARG A 41 -2.39 0.67 -21.42
CA ARG A 41 -2.13 1.27 -20.08
C ARG A 41 -2.12 0.25 -18.92
N LYS A 42 -1.46 -0.91 -19.11
CA LYS A 42 -1.27 -1.94 -18.08
C LYS A 42 -0.61 -1.43 -16.78
N TRP A 43 0.07 -0.29 -16.83
CA TRP A 43 0.70 0.37 -15.69
C TRP A 43 -0.30 1.08 -14.76
N LEU A 44 -1.42 1.58 -15.29
CA LEU A 44 -2.40 2.36 -14.54
C LEU A 44 -2.99 1.61 -13.32
N PRO A 45 -3.47 0.37 -13.44
CA PRO A 45 -3.99 -0.36 -12.28
C PRO A 45 -2.93 -0.58 -11.20
N HIS A 46 -1.67 -0.78 -11.59
CA HIS A 46 -0.55 -0.92 -10.65
C HIS A 46 -0.22 0.39 -9.94
N THR A 47 -0.24 1.51 -10.64
CA THR A 47 -0.03 2.83 -10.04
C THR A 47 -1.13 3.16 -9.03
N LEU A 48 -2.39 2.88 -9.36
CA LEU A 48 -3.51 3.07 -8.43
C LEU A 48 -3.39 2.19 -7.18
N ALA A 49 -3.01 0.91 -7.35
CA ALA A 49 -2.78 0.02 -6.23
C ALA A 49 -1.62 0.46 -5.34
N PHE A 50 -0.54 0.96 -5.93
CA PHE A 50 0.59 1.52 -5.19
C PHE A 50 0.16 2.74 -4.36
N PHE A 51 -0.58 3.68 -4.96
CA PHE A 51 -1.12 4.83 -4.22
C PHE A 51 -2.08 4.42 -3.10
N TRP A 52 -2.94 3.42 -3.34
CA TRP A 52 -3.81 2.88 -2.29
C TRP A 52 -2.99 2.40 -1.09
N VAL A 53 -1.95 1.59 -1.31
CA VAL A 53 -1.10 1.04 -0.24
C VAL A 53 -0.35 2.14 0.51
N LEU A 54 0.12 3.18 -0.19
CA LEU A 54 0.74 4.33 0.50
C LEU A 54 -0.24 5.09 1.39
N VAL A 55 -1.47 5.29 0.91
CA VAL A 55 -2.49 6.06 1.65
C VAL A 55 -3.16 5.19 2.72
N SER A 56 -3.09 3.86 2.65
CA SER A 56 -3.80 2.97 3.58
C SER A 56 -3.34 3.09 5.02
N VAL A 57 -2.05 3.40 5.27
CA VAL A 57 -1.54 3.76 6.60
C VAL A 57 -2.28 4.97 7.17
N TYR A 58 -2.41 6.02 6.36
CA TYR A 58 -3.11 7.24 6.75
C TYR A 58 -4.61 7.01 6.91
N THR A 59 -5.22 6.20 6.04
CA THR A 59 -6.62 5.77 6.17
C THR A 59 -6.84 5.01 7.48
N PHE A 60 -5.96 4.07 7.83
CA PHE A 60 -6.10 3.36 9.10
C PHE A 60 -5.94 4.30 10.30
N TYR A 61 -5.00 5.25 10.24
CA TYR A 61 -4.86 6.28 11.26
C TYR A 61 -6.13 7.11 11.44
N LEU A 62 -6.80 7.52 10.37
CA LEU A 62 -8.01 8.32 10.45
C LEU A 62 -9.23 7.54 10.94
N VAL A 63 -9.35 6.28 10.53
CA VAL A 63 -10.61 5.53 10.66
C VAL A 63 -10.57 4.56 11.85
N GLY A 64 -9.40 3.99 12.16
CA GLY A 64 -9.24 2.90 13.12
C GLY A 64 -8.42 3.23 14.37
N MET A 65 -7.75 4.38 14.44
CA MET A 65 -7.04 4.78 15.66
C MET A 65 -7.95 5.55 16.61
N PRO A 66 -7.90 5.26 17.92
CA PRO A 66 -8.59 6.06 18.93
C PRO A 66 -8.06 7.49 18.91
N LYS A 67 -8.97 8.46 18.97
CA LYS A 67 -8.63 9.87 19.10
C LYS A 67 -8.51 10.19 20.57
N LEU A 68 -7.29 10.45 21.02
CA LEU A 68 -7.02 10.96 22.37
C LEU A 68 -7.67 12.32 22.56
N ALA A 69 -8.12 12.61 23.78
CA ALA A 69 -8.51 13.97 24.14
C ALA A 69 -7.28 14.90 24.10
N ALA A 70 -7.50 16.20 23.94
CA ALA A 70 -6.41 17.17 23.73
C ALA A 70 -5.46 17.31 24.93
N ASP A 71 -5.88 16.82 26.10
CA ASP A 71 -5.17 16.82 27.38
C ASP A 71 -4.50 15.47 27.70
N GLU A 72 -4.66 14.46 26.85
CA GLU A 72 -4.09 13.14 27.05
C GLU A 72 -2.85 12.91 26.19
N GLU A 73 -1.79 12.39 26.82
CA GLU A 73 -0.61 11.95 26.09
C GLU A 73 -0.77 10.49 25.62
N PRO A 74 -0.26 10.14 24.43
CA PRO A 74 -0.31 8.78 23.93
C PRO A 74 0.40 7.81 24.86
N GLY A 75 -0.30 6.74 25.22
CA GLY A 75 0.20 5.71 26.11
C GLY A 75 1.30 4.86 25.45
N PRO A 76 2.14 4.19 26.27
CA PRO A 76 3.10 3.22 25.74
C PRO A 76 2.35 2.09 25.02
N GLY A 77 2.38 2.10 23.69
CA GLY A 77 1.78 1.07 22.85
C GLY A 77 0.65 1.53 21.93
N ASP A 78 0.19 2.79 22.02
CA ASP A 78 -0.84 3.32 21.12
C ASP A 78 -0.44 3.21 19.64
N GLY A 79 0.86 3.41 19.36
CA GLY A 79 1.42 3.25 18.01
C GLY A 79 1.51 1.80 17.51
N PHE A 80 1.34 0.79 18.37
CA PHE A 80 1.52 -0.61 17.97
C PHE A 80 0.44 -1.11 17.02
N LEU A 81 -0.76 -0.51 17.05
CA LEU A 81 -1.81 -0.83 16.09
C LEU A 81 -1.45 -0.45 14.65
N LEU A 82 -0.53 0.51 14.46
CA LEU A 82 -0.03 0.89 13.12
C LEU A 82 1.03 -0.08 12.60
N LEU A 83 1.74 -0.81 13.48
CA LEU A 83 2.88 -1.65 13.08
C LEU A 83 2.53 -2.69 12.01
N PRO A 84 1.41 -3.44 12.09
CA PRO A 84 1.05 -4.39 11.05
C PRO A 84 0.83 -3.73 9.69
N VAL A 85 0.15 -2.57 9.68
CA VAL A 85 -0.15 -1.82 8.45
C VAL A 85 1.13 -1.21 7.87
N LEU A 86 2.01 -0.68 8.72
CA LEU A 86 3.32 -0.16 8.32
C LEU A 86 4.21 -1.25 7.72
N LEU A 87 4.26 -2.43 8.37
CA LEU A 87 5.05 -3.57 7.90
C LEU A 87 4.55 -4.04 6.52
N GLU A 88 3.24 -4.22 6.38
CA GLU A 88 2.65 -4.63 5.11
C GLU A 88 2.89 -3.61 4.01
N THR A 89 2.70 -2.32 4.32
CA THR A 89 2.96 -1.21 3.39
C THR A 89 4.42 -1.22 2.94
N ALA A 90 5.37 -1.42 3.86
CA ALA A 90 6.79 -1.51 3.55
C ALA A 90 7.10 -2.70 2.62
N VAL A 91 6.58 -3.89 2.94
CA VAL A 91 6.78 -5.10 2.13
C VAL A 91 6.25 -4.92 0.71
N ILE A 92 5.03 -4.42 0.56
CA ILE A 92 4.42 -4.20 -0.76
C ILE A 92 5.17 -3.13 -1.54
N THR A 93 5.55 -2.02 -0.88
CA THR A 93 6.33 -0.93 -1.49
C THR A 93 7.67 -1.43 -2.00
N ILE A 94 8.39 -2.22 -1.19
CA ILE A 94 9.65 -2.85 -1.59
C ILE A 94 9.44 -3.75 -2.81
N GLY A 95 8.37 -4.56 -2.83
CA GLY A 95 8.01 -5.37 -4.00
C GLY A 95 7.81 -4.56 -5.28
N TYR A 96 7.11 -3.43 -5.18
CA TYR A 96 6.94 -2.50 -6.31
C TYR A 96 8.26 -1.86 -6.75
N LEU A 97 9.14 -1.49 -5.82
CA LEU A 97 10.47 -0.94 -6.13
C LEU A 97 11.34 -1.97 -6.86
N PHE A 98 11.36 -3.22 -6.40
CA PHE A 98 12.07 -4.29 -7.10
C PHE A 98 11.55 -4.51 -8.51
N ALA A 99 10.22 -4.55 -8.68
CA ALA A 99 9.60 -4.67 -10.01
C ALA A 99 9.97 -3.50 -10.93
N LEU A 100 10.02 -2.27 -10.40
CA LEU A 100 10.42 -1.09 -11.15
C LEU A 100 11.89 -1.16 -11.57
N VAL A 101 12.80 -1.47 -10.65
CA VAL A 101 14.23 -1.62 -10.92
C VAL A 101 14.46 -2.70 -11.98
N TRP A 102 13.80 -3.85 -11.83
CA TRP A 102 13.87 -4.95 -12.81
C TRP A 102 13.41 -4.52 -14.21
N LEU A 103 12.29 -3.78 -14.29
CA LEU A 103 11.77 -3.26 -15.55
C LEU A 103 12.75 -2.26 -16.19
N LEU A 104 13.34 -1.37 -15.38
CA LEU A 104 14.32 -0.39 -15.85
C LEU A 104 15.57 -1.08 -16.40
N LEU A 105 16.14 -2.03 -15.65
CA LEU A 105 17.31 -2.81 -16.09
C LEU A 105 17.02 -3.57 -17.39
N SER A 106 15.87 -4.25 -17.46
CA SER A 106 15.46 -4.99 -18.67
C SER A 106 15.35 -4.07 -19.89
N ARG A 107 14.83 -2.85 -19.72
CA ARG A 107 14.76 -1.85 -20.80
C ARG A 107 16.12 -1.31 -21.20
N LEU A 108 17.03 -1.07 -20.25
CA LEU A 108 18.38 -0.60 -20.52
C LEU A 108 19.18 -1.66 -21.30
N VAL A 109 19.13 -2.92 -20.88
CA VAL A 109 19.75 -4.05 -21.59
C VAL A 109 19.18 -4.18 -23.01
N GLY A 110 17.85 -4.14 -23.16
CA GLY A 110 17.19 -4.22 -24.47
C GLY A 110 17.57 -3.07 -25.42
N ARG A 111 17.71 -1.84 -24.90
CA ARG A 111 18.18 -0.68 -25.69
C ARG A 111 19.64 -0.82 -26.12
N ASN A 112 20.51 -1.34 -25.26
CA ASN A 112 21.91 -1.56 -25.62
C ASN A 112 22.06 -2.66 -26.68
N ALA A 113 21.26 -3.73 -26.60
CA ALA A 113 21.26 -4.81 -27.60
C ALA A 113 20.72 -4.37 -28.97
N SER A 114 19.76 -3.43 -29.03
CA SER A 114 19.26 -2.89 -30.29
C SER A 114 20.21 -1.85 -30.90
N ARG A 115 21.04 -1.19 -30.09
CA ARG A 115 22.05 -0.21 -30.56
C ARG A 115 23.28 -0.88 -31.18
N SER A 116 23.65 -2.08 -30.73
CA SER A 116 24.78 -2.85 -31.31
C SER A 116 24.45 -3.55 -32.63
N GLN A 117 23.16 -3.63 -33.01
CA GLN A 117 22.70 -4.26 -34.26
C GLN A 117 22.44 -3.26 -35.41
N SER A 118 22.64 -1.96 -35.20
CA SER A 118 22.60 -0.96 -36.28
C SER A 118 23.93 -0.95 -37.02
N PRO A 119 24.02 -1.46 -38.26
CA PRO A 119 25.23 -1.30 -39.06
C PRO A 119 25.33 0.16 -39.51
N SER A 120 26.50 0.77 -39.26
CA SER A 120 26.95 2.04 -39.85
C SER A 120 27.23 1.89 -41.33
#